data_AF-A0AAN4MWD0-F1
#
_entry.id   AF-A0AAN4MWD0-F1
#
_cell.length_a   1.000
_cell.length_b   1.000
_cell.length_c   1.000
_cell.angle_alpha   90.00
_cell.angle_beta   90.00
_cell.angle_gamma   90.00
#
_symmetry.space_group_name_H-M   'P 1'
#
loop_
_entity.id
_entity.type
_entity.pdbx_description
1 polymer ?
#
loop_
_entity_poly.entity_id
_entity_poly.type
_entity_poly.pdbx_seq_one_letter_code
_entity_poly.pdbx_strand_id
1 'polypeptide(L)'
;MKRTILILLGWMLLSQGCSYGVGDDCLPPEEPVPIRMAIAEGKLSTRAPVTTIDASNLSNVGIYAVSEGSIAGQYPWTSTPFALNLVPSGISGSQLSFNPKLYYPLGGKRVIFYSYYPRTTATSGSNYITAPGNGVAPAYHFTLTGAEDIMYAAGTPTGSTSTMPVSLTFNHVLTQLQLNTSLLGALSSIKLLGVYNKGTLDIGNGNVTYDSSTTDITLTVPLLGSVTNTVMVPAGVASYKVEVVLLLSLLKRTYLVKPTSGNFQPGVIYTISL
;
A
#
# COMPACT_ATOMS: atom_id res chain seq x y z
N MET A 1 75.05 -9.82 29.80
CA MET A 1 76.45 -9.56 29.37
C MET A 1 76.94 -10.76 28.57
N LYS A 2 77.59 -10.50 27.42
CA LYS A 2 78.31 -11.39 26.47
C LYS A 2 77.65 -11.62 25.10
N ARG A 3 78.01 -10.71 24.18
CA ARG A 3 78.62 -10.92 22.84
C ARG A 3 77.78 -11.53 21.71
N THR A 4 77.21 -10.62 20.93
CA THR A 4 77.33 -10.43 19.47
C THR A 4 78.06 -11.50 18.64
N ILE A 5 77.37 -12.05 17.63
CA ILE A 5 77.93 -12.40 16.31
C ILE A 5 76.92 -11.98 15.24
N LEU A 6 77.34 -11.04 14.39
CA LEU A 6 76.72 -10.69 13.10
C LEU A 6 77.14 -11.72 12.05
N ILE A 7 76.21 -12.15 11.19
CA ILE A 7 76.52 -12.59 9.83
C ILE A 7 75.66 -11.76 8.88
N LEU A 8 76.33 -11.14 7.92
CA LEU A 8 75.83 -10.16 6.97
C LEU A 8 76.35 -10.62 5.60
N LEU A 9 75.45 -11.06 4.72
CA LEU A 9 75.60 -11.27 3.27
C LEU A 9 74.21 -11.77 2.80
N GLY A 10 73.48 -11.19 1.85
CA GLY A 10 73.80 -10.25 0.78
C GLY A 10 73.27 -10.86 -0.54
N TRP A 11 72.43 -10.09 -1.25
CA TRP A 11 71.87 -10.32 -2.60
C TRP A 11 70.57 -11.17 -2.61
N MET A 12 69.46 -10.78 -3.24
CA MET A 12 69.25 -9.99 -4.46
C MET A 12 67.90 -9.27 -4.41
N LEU A 13 67.87 -8.05 -4.95
CA LEU A 13 66.67 -7.36 -5.42
C LEU A 13 65.99 -8.21 -6.50
N LEU A 14 64.71 -8.54 -6.31
CA LEU A 14 63.74 -8.66 -7.40
C LEU A 14 62.48 -7.91 -7.00
N SER A 15 62.60 -6.59 -7.09
CA SER A 15 61.50 -5.74 -7.53
C SER A 15 61.09 -6.17 -8.95
N GLN A 16 59.77 -6.18 -9.18
CA GLN A 16 59.11 -6.16 -10.49
C GLN A 16 59.00 -7.51 -11.20
N GLY A 17 57.83 -8.09 -11.03
CA GLY A 17 57.25 -9.10 -11.91
C GLY A 17 55.74 -8.91 -12.00
N CYS A 18 55.28 -7.66 -12.18
CA CYS A 18 54.00 -7.42 -12.83
C CYS A 18 54.13 -8.01 -14.24
N SER A 19 53.73 -9.28 -14.38
CA SER A 19 53.48 -9.85 -15.69
C SER A 19 52.24 -9.14 -16.23
N TYR A 20 52.47 -8.10 -17.03
CA TYR A 20 51.47 -7.53 -17.92
C TYR A 20 51.02 -8.65 -18.87
N GLY A 21 49.88 -9.23 -18.57
CA GLY A 21 49.27 -10.27 -19.37
C GLY A 21 47.81 -10.43 -18.96
N VAL A 22 46.93 -9.82 -19.77
CA VAL A 22 45.47 -9.78 -19.65
C VAL A 22 44.97 -8.86 -18.53
N GLY A 23 44.29 -7.77 -18.91
CA GLY A 23 43.63 -6.88 -17.98
C GLY A 23 42.50 -7.63 -17.26
N ASP A 24 42.79 -8.14 -16.06
CA ASP A 24 41.76 -8.28 -15.05
C ASP A 24 41.44 -6.88 -14.55
N ASP A 25 40.46 -6.26 -15.22
CA ASP A 25 39.72 -5.12 -14.67
C ASP A 25 39.11 -5.61 -13.35
N CYS A 26 39.86 -5.46 -12.25
CA CYS A 26 39.29 -5.44 -10.91
C CYS A 26 38.34 -4.24 -10.86
N LEU A 27 37.11 -4.44 -11.32
CA LEU A 27 36.05 -3.45 -11.22
C LEU A 27 35.99 -3.02 -9.75
N PRO A 28 35.96 -1.70 -9.46
CA PRO A 28 35.82 -1.24 -8.09
C PRO A 28 34.57 -1.85 -7.47
N PRO A 29 34.58 -2.21 -6.17
CA PRO A 29 33.40 -2.75 -5.51
C PRO A 29 32.22 -1.78 -5.66
N GLU A 30 31.07 -2.30 -6.08
CA GLU A 30 29.87 -1.49 -6.29
C GLU A 30 29.45 -0.84 -4.98
N GLU A 31 29.42 0.50 -4.95
CA GLU A 31 28.98 1.25 -3.77
C GLU A 31 27.46 1.11 -3.57
N PRO A 32 26.99 0.96 -2.32
CA PRO A 32 25.57 0.79 -2.04
C PRO A 32 24.79 2.08 -2.34
N VAL A 33 23.84 2.01 -3.28
CA VAL A 33 22.99 3.15 -3.65
C VAL A 33 21.73 3.18 -2.77
N PRO A 34 21.46 4.28 -2.03
CA PRO A 34 20.30 4.39 -1.17
C PRO A 34 19.00 4.48 -1.98
N ILE A 35 17.96 3.79 -1.52
CA ILE A 35 16.62 3.88 -2.09
C ILE A 35 15.96 5.17 -1.60
N ARG A 36 15.53 6.02 -2.54
CA ARG A 36 14.69 7.18 -2.27
C ARG A 36 13.27 6.84 -2.65
N MET A 37 12.33 7.08 -1.74
CA MET A 37 10.92 6.82 -1.97
C MET A 37 10.11 8.06 -1.64
N ALA A 38 9.07 8.32 -2.41
CA ALA A 38 8.14 9.41 -2.20
C ALA A 38 6.70 8.90 -2.26
N ILE A 39 5.84 9.51 -1.46
CA ILE A 39 4.40 9.31 -1.54
C ILE A 39 3.81 10.30 -2.52
N ALA A 40 2.90 9.81 -3.35
CA ALA A 40 1.95 10.61 -4.08
C ALA A 40 0.53 10.13 -3.72
N GLU A 41 -0.45 11.01 -3.84
CA GLU A 41 -1.85 10.63 -3.70
C GLU A 41 -2.46 10.43 -5.08
N GLY A 42 -3.25 9.36 -5.24
CA GLY A 42 -4.06 9.18 -6.44
C GLY A 42 -5.00 10.37 -6.63
N LYS A 43 -5.19 10.81 -7.89
CA LYS A 43 -6.14 11.88 -8.19
C LYS A 43 -7.56 11.40 -7.85
N LEU A 44 -8.17 12.00 -6.83
CA LEU A 44 -9.59 11.84 -6.58
C LEU A 44 -10.41 12.70 -7.55
N SER A 45 -11.46 12.13 -8.11
CA SER A 45 -12.16 12.76 -9.23
C SER A 45 -13.03 13.96 -8.84
N THR A 46 -13.49 14.13 -7.59
CA THR A 46 -14.50 15.18 -7.28
C THR A 46 -14.62 15.71 -5.83
N ARG A 47 -13.82 15.33 -4.82
CA ARG A 47 -13.83 15.93 -3.46
C ARG A 47 -12.60 15.47 -2.64
N ALA A 48 -12.40 16.04 -1.45
CA ALA A 48 -11.30 15.66 -0.55
C ALA A 48 -11.38 14.18 -0.12
N PRO A 49 -10.23 13.47 -0.03
CA PRO A 49 -10.16 12.08 0.42
C PRO A 49 -10.67 11.90 1.85
N VAL A 50 -11.13 10.67 2.18
CA VAL A 50 -11.40 10.29 3.58
C VAL A 50 -10.10 10.27 4.38
N THR A 51 -9.03 9.76 3.76
CA THR A 51 -7.69 9.75 4.35
C THR A 51 -6.66 10.23 3.34
N THR A 52 -5.82 11.19 3.75
CA THR A 52 -4.58 11.58 3.08
C THR A 52 -3.43 10.99 3.88
N ILE A 53 -2.41 10.45 3.22
CA ILE A 53 -1.23 9.90 3.92
C ILE A 53 -0.26 11.03 4.24
N ASP A 54 -0.02 11.23 5.52
CA ASP A 54 0.88 12.25 6.04
C ASP A 54 1.64 11.76 7.29
N ALA A 55 2.36 12.66 7.96
CA ALA A 55 3.15 12.32 9.13
C ALA A 55 2.32 11.76 10.30
N SER A 56 1.03 12.09 10.41
CA SER A 56 0.15 11.70 11.52
C SER A 56 -0.32 10.25 11.44
N ASN A 57 -0.37 9.67 10.23
CA ASN A 57 -0.86 8.32 9.99
C ASN A 57 0.15 7.40 9.29
N LEU A 58 1.39 7.86 9.12
CA LEU A 58 2.47 7.11 8.46
C LEU A 58 2.76 5.75 9.11
N SER A 59 2.53 5.60 10.41
CA SER A 59 2.67 4.32 11.12
C SER A 59 1.73 3.23 10.61
N ASN A 60 0.64 3.64 9.96
CA ASN A 60 -0.36 2.77 9.36
C ASN A 60 -0.04 2.46 7.89
N VAL A 61 1.15 2.79 7.40
CA VAL A 61 1.60 2.40 6.05
C VAL A 61 2.49 1.17 6.16
N GLY A 62 2.12 0.10 5.45
CA GLY A 62 2.90 -1.12 5.38
C GLY A 62 3.52 -1.30 4.00
N ILE A 63 4.84 -1.46 3.94
CA ILE A 63 5.60 -1.60 2.70
C ILE A 63 6.20 -3.01 2.60
N TYR A 64 5.95 -3.65 1.48
CA TYR A 64 6.66 -4.84 1.03
C TYR A 64 7.52 -4.49 -0.17
N ALA A 65 8.58 -5.27 -0.38
CA ALA A 65 9.39 -5.10 -1.58
C ALA A 65 9.97 -6.42 -2.03
N VAL A 66 10.05 -6.61 -3.34
CA VAL A 66 10.59 -7.82 -3.97
C VAL A 66 11.71 -7.40 -4.91
N SER A 67 12.87 -8.01 -4.75
CA SER A 67 14.01 -7.84 -5.66
C SER A 67 13.88 -8.72 -6.89
N GLU A 68 14.43 -8.26 -8.00
CA GLU A 68 14.58 -9.03 -9.22
C GLU A 68 15.35 -10.33 -8.95
N GLY A 69 14.81 -11.44 -9.46
CA GLY A 69 15.39 -12.77 -9.32
C GLY A 69 16.61 -12.97 -10.23
N SER A 70 16.95 -14.23 -10.48
CA SER A 70 18.02 -14.58 -11.42
C SER A 70 17.59 -14.39 -12.88
N ILE A 71 16.28 -14.31 -13.14
CA ILE A 71 15.71 -14.04 -14.45
C ILE A 71 15.30 -12.56 -14.48
N ALA A 72 15.88 -11.80 -15.40
CA ALA A 72 15.56 -10.39 -15.57
C ALA A 72 14.06 -10.19 -15.81
N GLY A 73 13.47 -9.20 -15.12
CA GLY A 73 12.05 -8.88 -15.15
C GLY A 73 11.16 -9.74 -14.25
N GLN A 74 11.70 -10.75 -13.57
CA GLN A 74 10.93 -11.59 -12.65
C GLN A 74 11.15 -11.16 -11.20
N TYR A 75 10.05 -11.04 -10.46
CA TYR A 75 10.04 -10.59 -9.06
C TYR A 75 9.35 -11.65 -8.19
N PRO A 76 10.05 -12.75 -7.86
CA PRO A 76 9.45 -13.86 -7.14
C PRO A 76 9.24 -13.52 -5.66
N TRP A 77 8.02 -13.74 -5.17
CA TRP A 77 7.75 -13.70 -3.73
C TRP A 77 8.43 -14.85 -3.00
N THR A 78 8.93 -14.56 -1.80
CA THR A 78 9.54 -15.52 -0.87
C THR A 78 9.00 -15.25 0.54
N SER A 79 9.27 -16.15 1.49
CA SER A 79 8.92 -15.93 2.90
C SER A 79 9.68 -14.78 3.56
N THR A 80 10.83 -14.39 3.00
CA THR A 80 11.66 -13.26 3.45
C THR A 80 11.96 -12.36 2.25
N PRO A 81 10.95 -11.59 1.79
CA PRO A 81 11.13 -10.67 0.67
C PRO A 81 12.10 -9.54 1.05
N PHE A 82 12.53 -8.75 0.06
CA PHE A 82 13.51 -7.68 0.23
C PHE A 82 13.09 -6.66 1.32
N ALA A 83 11.80 -6.34 1.41
CA ALA A 83 11.22 -5.69 2.58
C ALA A 83 9.94 -6.41 3.01
N LEU A 84 9.77 -6.59 4.31
CA LEU A 84 8.65 -7.31 4.90
C LEU A 84 7.85 -6.38 5.83
N ASN A 85 6.66 -5.97 5.37
CA ASN A 85 5.70 -5.14 6.12
C ASN A 85 6.34 -3.96 6.87
N LEU A 86 7.30 -3.30 6.24
CA LEU A 86 8.11 -2.22 6.79
C LEU A 86 7.24 -0.97 7.02
N VAL A 87 7.53 -0.25 8.09
CA VAL A 87 6.93 1.05 8.38
C VAL A 87 7.94 2.14 8.06
N PRO A 88 7.59 3.19 7.31
CA PRO A 88 8.46 4.35 7.16
C PRO A 88 8.72 5.01 8.52
N SER A 89 9.96 5.43 8.79
CA SER A 89 10.33 6.09 10.05
C SER A 89 9.93 7.57 10.11
N GLY A 90 9.56 8.15 8.97
CA GLY A 90 9.16 9.56 8.88
C GLY A 90 8.96 10.00 7.44
N ILE A 91 8.35 11.17 7.27
CA ILE A 91 8.11 11.81 5.98
C ILE A 91 8.54 13.28 6.06
N SER A 92 9.21 13.77 5.02
CA SER A 92 9.61 15.17 4.88
C SER A 92 9.22 15.65 3.49
N GLY A 93 8.27 16.59 3.42
CA GLY A 93 7.56 16.87 2.16
C GLY A 93 6.84 15.61 1.70
N SER A 94 7.14 15.11 0.50
CA SER A 94 6.65 13.83 -0.01
C SER A 94 7.62 12.66 0.21
N GLN A 95 8.85 12.91 0.66
CA GLN A 95 9.89 11.88 0.71
C GLN A 95 9.82 11.08 2.01
N LEU A 96 9.83 9.75 1.89
CA LEU A 96 9.89 8.81 3.00
C LEU A 96 11.32 8.60 3.48
N SER A 97 11.44 8.41 4.80
CA SER A 97 12.67 7.97 5.45
C SER A 97 12.47 6.59 6.09
N PHE A 98 13.57 5.85 6.20
CA PHE A 98 13.62 4.52 6.80
C PHE A 98 14.77 4.43 7.80
N ASN A 99 14.55 3.69 8.88
CA ASN A 99 15.57 3.37 9.86
C ASN A 99 15.55 1.86 10.16
N PRO A 100 16.57 1.09 9.74
CA PRO A 100 17.76 1.53 9.00
C PRO A 100 17.46 2.00 7.56
N LYS A 101 18.41 2.70 6.94
CA LYS A 101 18.30 3.11 5.52
C LYS A 101 18.23 1.89 4.60
N LEU A 102 17.43 1.98 3.55
CA LEU A 102 17.33 0.95 2.50
C LEU A 102 18.29 1.25 1.35
N TYR A 103 18.89 0.20 0.78
CA TYR A 103 19.83 0.28 -0.34
C TYR A 103 19.46 -0.73 -1.41
N TYR A 104 19.62 -0.39 -2.69
CA TYR A 104 19.38 -1.36 -3.77
C TYR A 104 20.30 -2.58 -3.61
N PRO A 105 19.83 -3.78 -4.00
CA PRO A 105 20.71 -4.94 -4.05
C PRO A 105 21.85 -4.70 -5.05
N LEU A 106 23.03 -5.25 -4.74
CA LEU A 106 24.20 -5.20 -5.61
C LEU A 106 23.93 -5.93 -6.94
N GLY A 107 24.72 -5.60 -7.96
CA GLY A 107 24.63 -6.14 -9.30
C GLY A 107 23.55 -5.48 -10.16
N GLY A 108 23.15 -4.25 -9.84
CA GLY A 108 22.14 -3.50 -10.60
C GLY A 108 20.71 -4.07 -10.55
N LYS A 109 20.43 -5.01 -9.64
CA LYS A 109 19.11 -5.67 -9.54
C LYS A 109 18.03 -4.67 -9.20
N ARG A 110 16.90 -4.77 -9.90
CA ARG A 110 15.74 -3.91 -9.65
C ARG A 110 14.90 -4.40 -8.47
N VAL A 111 14.09 -3.51 -7.91
CA VAL A 111 13.17 -3.79 -6.80
C VAL A 111 11.80 -3.20 -7.16
N ILE A 112 10.73 -3.95 -6.87
CA ILE A 112 9.36 -3.42 -6.85
C ILE A 112 8.95 -3.23 -5.40
N PHE A 113 8.35 -2.07 -5.12
CA PHE A 113 7.76 -1.75 -3.83
C PHE A 113 6.24 -1.81 -3.92
N TYR A 114 5.63 -2.47 -2.94
CA TYR A 114 4.19 -2.60 -2.77
C TYR A 114 3.83 -1.99 -1.42
N SER A 115 2.74 -1.25 -1.35
CA SER A 115 2.31 -0.63 -0.11
C SER A 115 0.81 -0.69 0.06
N TYR A 116 0.37 -0.77 1.30
CA TYR A 116 -1.03 -0.77 1.66
C TYR A 116 -1.29 0.05 2.92
N TYR A 117 -2.55 0.43 3.08
CA TYR A 117 -3.08 1.12 4.25
C TYR A 117 -4.50 0.59 4.55
N PRO A 118 -4.88 0.47 5.84
CA PRO A 118 -4.05 0.60 7.02
C PRO A 118 -3.22 -0.67 7.26
N ARG A 119 -2.01 -0.48 7.78
CA ARG A 119 -1.08 -1.53 8.13
C ARG A 119 -1.58 -2.31 9.35
N THR A 120 -1.39 -3.61 9.33
CA THR A 120 -1.53 -4.48 10.50
C THR A 120 -0.34 -5.43 10.63
N THR A 121 -0.10 -5.92 11.85
CA THR A 121 0.79 -7.05 12.13
C THR A 121 0.03 -8.24 12.71
N ALA A 122 -1.28 -8.13 12.88
CA ALA A 122 -2.10 -9.24 13.32
C ALA A 122 -2.09 -10.33 12.25
N THR A 123 -2.10 -11.59 12.69
CA THR A 123 -2.15 -12.79 11.83
C THR A 123 -3.50 -13.48 11.88
N SER A 124 -4.45 -12.95 12.66
CA SER A 124 -5.83 -13.40 12.78
C SER A 124 -6.74 -12.28 13.28
N GLY A 125 -8.06 -12.51 13.25
CA GLY A 125 -9.07 -11.55 13.72
C GLY A 125 -9.77 -10.81 12.58
N SER A 126 -10.31 -9.63 12.86
CA SER A 126 -11.11 -8.87 11.88
C SER A 126 -10.26 -8.21 10.79
N ASN A 127 -9.05 -7.76 11.15
CA ASN A 127 -8.09 -7.12 10.25
C ASN A 127 -6.72 -7.74 10.46
N TYR A 128 -6.24 -8.53 9.51
CA TYR A 128 -4.99 -9.28 9.63
C TYR A 128 -4.29 -9.46 8.29
N ILE A 129 -3.00 -9.81 8.33
CA ILE A 129 -2.19 -10.04 7.14
C ILE A 129 -1.74 -11.49 7.10
N THR A 130 -1.87 -12.14 5.95
CA THR A 130 -1.20 -13.42 5.67
C THR A 130 0.23 -13.15 5.20
N ALA A 131 1.18 -13.89 5.76
CA ALA A 131 2.59 -13.74 5.42
C ALA A 131 2.86 -14.16 3.96
N PRO A 132 3.85 -13.55 3.29
CA PRO A 132 4.27 -14.00 1.97
C PRO A 132 4.91 -15.39 2.02
N GLY A 133 4.93 -16.07 0.89
CA GLY A 133 5.53 -17.37 0.70
C GLY A 133 6.17 -17.52 -0.68
N ASN A 134 6.70 -18.71 -0.97
CA ASN A 134 7.33 -18.98 -2.27
C ASN A 134 6.28 -18.89 -3.40
N GLY A 135 6.37 -17.84 -4.22
CA GLY A 135 5.40 -17.55 -5.28
C GLY A 135 4.07 -16.97 -4.80
N VAL A 136 3.93 -16.66 -3.51
CA VAL A 136 2.68 -16.17 -2.91
C VAL A 136 2.91 -14.80 -2.27
N ALA A 137 2.20 -13.79 -2.78
CA ALA A 137 2.18 -12.46 -2.20
C ALA A 137 1.45 -12.45 -0.85
N PRO A 138 1.75 -11.49 0.05
CA PRO A 138 0.96 -11.32 1.25
C PRO A 138 -0.46 -10.84 0.89
N ALA A 139 -1.44 -11.19 1.72
CA ALA A 139 -2.81 -10.73 1.55
C ALA A 139 -3.34 -10.06 2.83
N TYR A 140 -3.89 -8.86 2.68
CA TYR A 140 -4.50 -8.11 3.77
C TYR A 140 -5.99 -8.38 3.83
N HIS A 141 -6.42 -9.02 4.90
CA HIS A 141 -7.82 -9.30 5.20
C HIS A 141 -8.39 -8.18 6.06
N PHE A 142 -9.55 -7.65 5.68
CA PHE A 142 -10.18 -6.54 6.36
C PHE A 142 -11.68 -6.79 6.57
N THR A 143 -12.21 -6.14 7.60
CA THR A 143 -13.64 -6.06 7.89
C THR A 143 -14.10 -4.60 7.79
N LEU A 144 -15.18 -4.34 7.04
CA LEU A 144 -15.76 -3.02 6.84
C LEU A 144 -16.90 -2.78 7.82
N THR A 145 -16.84 -1.65 8.49
CA THR A 145 -17.91 -1.02 9.27
C THR A 145 -18.47 0.22 8.58
N GLY A 146 -17.78 0.70 7.53
CA GLY A 146 -18.12 1.89 6.77
C GLY A 146 -17.18 3.07 7.02
N ALA A 147 -16.25 2.94 7.97
CA ALA A 147 -15.27 3.97 8.31
C ALA A 147 -13.87 3.68 7.74
N GLU A 148 -13.60 2.44 7.36
CA GLU A 148 -12.30 1.99 6.90
C GLU A 148 -12.00 2.54 5.51
N ASP A 149 -10.78 3.02 5.32
CA ASP A 149 -10.27 3.46 4.04
C ASP A 149 -9.12 2.56 3.63
N ILE A 150 -9.37 1.65 2.69
CA ILE A 150 -8.36 0.70 2.23
C ILE A 150 -7.69 1.28 0.99
N MET A 151 -6.36 1.34 1.02
CA MET A 151 -5.56 1.84 -0.09
C MET A 151 -4.44 0.91 -0.47
N TYR A 152 -4.04 1.01 -1.73
CA TYR A 152 -2.94 0.26 -2.31
C TYR A 152 -2.08 1.16 -3.21
N ALA A 153 -0.77 0.92 -3.17
CA ALA A 153 0.20 1.53 -4.06
C ALA A 153 1.21 0.49 -4.52
N ALA A 154 1.67 0.62 -5.76
CA ALA A 154 2.84 -0.09 -6.25
C ALA A 154 3.75 0.87 -7.00
N GLY A 155 5.05 0.78 -6.73
CA GLY A 155 6.07 1.51 -7.47
C GLY A 155 6.42 0.79 -8.77
N THR A 156 6.98 1.54 -9.72
CA THR A 156 7.61 0.92 -10.88
C THR A 156 8.91 0.22 -10.46
N PRO A 157 9.30 -0.87 -11.14
CA PRO A 157 10.57 -1.52 -10.85
C PRO A 157 11.75 -0.58 -11.11
N THR A 158 12.59 -0.39 -10.11
CA THR A 158 13.73 0.56 -10.15
C THR A 158 14.99 -0.11 -9.61
N GLY A 159 16.16 0.30 -10.08
CA GLY A 159 17.46 -0.25 -9.67
C GLY A 159 18.44 0.85 -9.25
N SER A 160 19.68 0.45 -8.94
CA SER A 160 20.73 1.33 -8.43
C SER A 160 21.12 2.49 -9.36
N THR A 161 20.80 2.42 -10.65
CA THR A 161 21.07 3.48 -11.62
C THR A 161 19.96 4.53 -11.73
N SER A 162 18.83 4.35 -11.02
CA SER A 162 17.72 5.32 -11.05
C SER A 162 18.09 6.61 -10.32
N THR A 163 17.95 7.74 -11.00
CA THR A 163 18.12 9.08 -10.42
C THR A 163 16.83 9.63 -9.82
N MET A 164 15.69 8.98 -10.10
CA MET A 164 14.37 9.39 -9.63
C MET A 164 13.96 8.57 -8.39
N PRO A 165 13.27 9.19 -7.42
CA PRO A 165 12.69 8.46 -6.29
C PRO A 165 11.58 7.52 -6.76
N VAL A 166 11.44 6.40 -6.06
CA VAL A 166 10.29 5.49 -6.21
C VAL A 166 9.03 6.22 -5.76
N SER A 167 8.09 6.44 -6.68
CA SER A 167 6.80 7.03 -6.35
C SER A 167 5.81 5.94 -5.95
N LEU A 168 5.25 6.04 -4.74
CA LEU A 168 4.12 5.24 -4.29
C LEU A 168 2.85 6.09 -4.34
N THR A 169 2.04 5.88 -5.38
CA THR A 169 0.75 6.55 -5.51
C THR A 169 -0.33 5.70 -4.86
N PHE A 170 -0.84 6.15 -3.71
CA PHE A 170 -1.91 5.43 -3.01
C PHE A 170 -3.26 5.68 -3.68
N ASN A 171 -3.92 4.59 -4.04
CA ASN A 171 -5.26 4.60 -4.62
C ASN A 171 -6.21 3.90 -3.66
N HIS A 172 -7.38 4.49 -3.44
CA HIS A 172 -8.44 3.87 -2.67
C HIS A 172 -9.03 2.70 -3.46
N VAL A 173 -9.13 1.54 -2.83
CA VAL A 173 -9.69 0.34 -3.47
C VAL A 173 -11.19 0.16 -3.18
N LEU A 174 -11.71 0.97 -2.26
CA LEU A 174 -13.14 1.09 -1.95
C LEU A 174 -13.78 2.25 -2.73
N THR A 175 -15.11 2.34 -2.69
CA THR A 175 -15.86 3.51 -3.15
C THR A 175 -16.45 4.26 -1.97
N GLN A 176 -16.67 5.55 -2.15
CA GLN A 176 -17.20 6.42 -1.12
C GLN A 176 -18.64 6.82 -1.47
N LEU A 177 -19.59 6.59 -0.55
CA LEU A 177 -20.97 7.03 -0.71
C LEU A 177 -21.32 8.17 0.24
N GLN A 178 -22.14 9.08 -0.27
CA GLN A 178 -22.83 10.13 0.47
C GLN A 178 -24.26 10.19 -0.01
N LEU A 179 -25.23 10.18 0.90
CA LEU A 179 -26.65 10.19 0.54
C LEU A 179 -27.21 11.58 0.82
N ASN A 180 -27.67 12.26 -0.22
CA ASN A 180 -28.41 13.49 -0.10
C ASN A 180 -29.88 13.17 0.15
N THR A 181 -30.36 13.48 1.36
CA THR A 181 -31.73 13.20 1.78
C THR A 181 -32.62 14.45 1.73
N SER A 182 -32.22 15.50 1.01
CA SER A 182 -32.90 16.81 1.03
C SER A 182 -34.33 16.77 0.50
N LEU A 183 -34.65 15.82 -0.37
CA LEU A 183 -36.00 15.62 -0.91
C LEU A 183 -36.86 14.72 -0.03
N LEU A 184 -36.28 14.13 1.02
CA LEU A 184 -37.00 13.35 2.02
C LEU A 184 -37.45 14.25 3.16
N GLY A 185 -38.52 13.84 3.86
CA GLY A 185 -38.91 14.46 5.13
C GLY A 185 -37.90 14.13 6.24
N ALA A 186 -38.19 14.58 7.47
CA ALA A 186 -37.40 14.20 8.63
C ALA A 186 -37.29 12.68 8.75
N LEU A 187 -36.09 12.17 9.02
CA LEU A 187 -35.80 10.74 9.12
C LEU A 187 -35.67 10.31 10.57
N SER A 188 -36.08 9.09 10.88
CA SER A 188 -35.78 8.40 12.14
C SER A 188 -34.65 7.38 11.99
N SER A 189 -34.44 6.84 10.79
CA SER A 189 -33.29 5.98 10.49
C SER A 189 -32.94 5.98 9.00
N ILE A 190 -31.67 5.69 8.71
CA ILE A 190 -31.14 5.46 7.38
C ILE A 190 -30.03 4.40 7.43
N LYS A 191 -30.09 3.41 6.53
CA LYS A 191 -29.15 2.28 6.49
C LYS A 191 -28.81 1.88 5.06
N LEU A 192 -27.57 1.45 4.85
CA LEU A 192 -27.23 0.59 3.72
C LEU A 192 -27.48 -0.86 4.13
N LEU A 193 -28.21 -1.60 3.29
CA LEU A 193 -28.58 -2.99 3.59
C LEU A 193 -27.67 -4.00 2.87
N GLY A 194 -27.28 -5.05 3.58
CA GLY A 194 -26.60 -6.21 3.01
C GLY A 194 -25.30 -5.85 2.27
N VAL A 195 -24.51 -4.93 2.82
CA VAL A 195 -23.22 -4.52 2.25
C VAL A 195 -22.19 -5.59 2.54
N TYR A 196 -21.42 -6.02 1.52
CA TYR A 196 -20.29 -6.93 1.78
C TYR A 196 -19.33 -6.30 2.76
N ASN A 197 -19.06 -7.00 3.85
CA ASN A 197 -18.38 -6.41 4.99
C ASN A 197 -17.02 -7.02 5.28
N LYS A 198 -16.54 -7.92 4.42
CA LYS A 198 -15.21 -8.50 4.53
C LYS A 198 -14.60 -8.66 3.16
N GLY A 199 -13.30 -8.48 3.09
CA GLY A 199 -12.56 -8.60 1.86
C GLY A 199 -11.08 -8.88 2.09
N THR A 200 -10.41 -9.21 0.99
CA THR A 200 -8.98 -9.50 0.96
C THR A 200 -8.35 -8.68 -0.16
N LEU A 201 -7.34 -7.88 0.19
CA LEU A 201 -6.47 -7.16 -0.73
C LEU A 201 -5.20 -7.99 -0.96
N ASP A 202 -4.95 -8.40 -2.20
CA ASP A 202 -3.68 -9.04 -2.60
C ASP A 202 -2.62 -7.95 -2.79
N ILE A 203 -1.56 -7.99 -1.98
CA ILE A 203 -0.51 -6.96 -1.98
C ILE A 203 0.40 -7.06 -3.22
N GLY A 204 0.41 -8.19 -3.93
CA GLY A 204 1.22 -8.36 -5.13
C GLY A 204 0.65 -7.68 -6.37
N ASN A 205 -0.66 -7.39 -6.39
CA ASN A 205 -1.34 -6.82 -7.57
C ASN A 205 -2.39 -5.75 -7.25
N GLY A 206 -2.79 -5.57 -5.99
CA GLY A 206 -3.78 -4.58 -5.56
C GLY A 206 -5.24 -5.01 -5.75
N ASN A 207 -5.49 -6.26 -6.16
CA ASN A 207 -6.84 -6.75 -6.37
C ASN A 207 -7.55 -6.99 -5.04
N VAL A 208 -8.82 -6.60 -4.98
CA VAL A 208 -9.70 -6.87 -3.85
C VAL A 208 -10.71 -7.95 -4.21
N THR A 209 -10.81 -8.96 -3.36
CA THR A 209 -11.89 -9.97 -3.41
C THR A 209 -12.74 -9.84 -2.15
N TYR A 210 -14.05 -9.65 -2.31
CA TYR A 210 -15.01 -9.65 -1.21
C TYR A 210 -15.52 -11.07 -0.97
N ASP A 211 -15.76 -11.42 0.29
CA ASP A 211 -16.42 -12.68 0.63
C ASP A 211 -17.95 -12.55 0.51
N SER A 212 -18.68 -13.59 0.92
CA SER A 212 -20.14 -13.60 0.92
C SER A 212 -20.76 -13.00 2.19
N SER A 213 -19.95 -12.58 3.17
CA SER A 213 -20.43 -11.98 4.42
C SER A 213 -20.98 -10.59 4.15
N THR A 214 -22.15 -10.30 4.71
CA THR A 214 -22.79 -8.99 4.58
C THR A 214 -23.23 -8.45 5.92
N THR A 215 -23.27 -7.13 6.04
CA THR A 215 -23.84 -6.41 7.19
C THR A 215 -24.64 -5.21 6.73
N ASP A 216 -25.57 -4.78 7.57
CA ASP A 216 -26.18 -3.46 7.42
C ASP A 216 -25.24 -2.40 8.01
N ILE A 217 -25.11 -1.27 7.32
CA ILE A 217 -24.37 -0.10 7.81
C ILE A 217 -25.38 0.96 8.18
N THR A 218 -25.45 1.29 9.47
CA THR A 218 -26.33 2.37 9.95
C THR A 218 -25.63 3.70 9.78
N LEU A 219 -26.27 4.63 9.08
CA LEU A 219 -25.75 5.97 8.89
C LEU A 219 -26.33 6.91 9.94
N THR A 220 -25.53 7.91 10.34
CA THR A 220 -26.04 9.00 11.16
C THR A 220 -27.14 9.73 10.39
N VAL A 221 -28.31 9.89 11.00
CA VAL A 221 -29.41 10.67 10.43
C VAL A 221 -28.91 12.12 10.25
N PRO A 222 -28.89 12.64 9.01
CA PRO A 222 -28.47 14.01 8.79
C PRO A 222 -29.54 14.99 9.27
N LEU A 223 -29.14 16.23 9.51
CA LEU A 223 -30.08 17.34 9.65
C LEU A 223 -30.97 17.43 8.40
N LEU A 224 -32.20 17.90 8.58
CA LEU A 224 -33.15 18.07 7.47
C LEU A 224 -32.51 18.92 6.37
N GLY A 225 -32.56 18.44 5.12
CA GLY A 225 -31.96 19.13 3.98
C GLY A 225 -30.45 18.89 3.79
N SER A 226 -29.84 18.00 4.58
CA SER A 226 -28.39 17.75 4.52
C SER A 226 -28.03 16.40 3.90
N VAL A 227 -26.72 16.20 3.69
CA VAL A 227 -26.10 14.97 3.20
C VAL A 227 -25.64 14.15 4.39
N THR A 228 -25.70 12.82 4.29
CA THR A 228 -25.13 11.93 5.30
C THR A 228 -23.62 12.12 5.43
N ASN A 229 -23.07 11.64 6.54
CA ASN A 229 -21.64 11.37 6.62
C ASN A 229 -21.22 10.44 5.48
N THR A 230 -19.95 10.56 5.13
CA THR A 230 -19.29 9.64 4.21
C THR A 230 -19.29 8.22 4.77
N VAL A 231 -19.55 7.25 3.90
CA VAL A 231 -19.36 5.83 4.18
C VAL A 231 -18.52 5.17 3.09
N MET A 232 -17.53 4.38 3.49
CA MET A 232 -16.69 3.58 2.61
C MET A 232 -17.30 2.19 2.42
N VAL A 233 -17.52 1.80 1.18
CA VAL A 233 -18.18 0.54 0.82
C VAL A 233 -17.46 -0.15 -0.33
N PRO A 234 -17.74 -1.43 -0.60
CA PRO A 234 -17.13 -2.17 -1.70
C PRO A 234 -17.21 -1.44 -3.06
N ALA A 235 -16.08 -1.40 -3.78
CA ALA A 235 -16.10 -1.06 -5.20
C ALA A 235 -16.49 -2.27 -6.06
N GLY A 236 -16.75 -2.06 -7.36
CA GLY A 236 -17.09 -3.12 -8.32
C GLY A 236 -18.51 -3.67 -8.18
N VAL A 237 -19.32 -3.14 -7.26
CA VAL A 237 -20.72 -3.52 -7.04
C VAL A 237 -21.64 -2.73 -7.97
N ALA A 238 -22.68 -3.37 -8.52
CA ALA A 238 -23.62 -2.73 -9.45
C ALA A 238 -24.67 -1.84 -8.76
N SER A 239 -24.99 -2.11 -7.50
CA SER A 239 -26.04 -1.40 -6.77
C SER A 239 -25.94 -1.56 -5.26
N TYR A 240 -26.40 -0.55 -4.53
CA TYR A 240 -26.64 -0.64 -3.09
C TYR A 240 -28.12 -0.51 -2.76
N LYS A 241 -28.57 -1.19 -1.70
CA LYS A 241 -29.92 -1.01 -1.15
C LYS A 241 -29.83 -0.03 0.03
N VAL A 242 -30.68 0.99 0.02
CA VAL A 242 -30.80 1.96 1.10
C VAL A 242 -32.18 1.81 1.74
N GLU A 243 -32.24 1.55 3.04
CA GLU A 243 -33.49 1.64 3.81
C GLU A 243 -33.55 2.98 4.54
N VAL A 244 -34.69 3.65 4.45
CA VAL A 244 -34.99 4.86 5.24
C VAL A 244 -36.33 4.69 5.94
N VAL A 245 -36.43 5.29 7.12
CA VAL A 245 -37.69 5.41 7.87
C VAL A 245 -37.89 6.89 8.18
N LEU A 246 -39.06 7.41 7.82
CA LEU A 246 -39.43 8.79 8.14
C LEU A 246 -39.76 8.92 9.63
N LEU A 247 -39.50 10.09 10.19
CA LEU A 247 -39.91 10.42 11.56
C LEU A 247 -41.44 10.27 11.68
N LEU A 248 -41.90 9.68 12.78
CA LEU A 248 -43.31 9.36 13.05
C LEU A 248 -43.95 8.33 12.09
N SER A 249 -43.17 7.71 11.20
CA SER A 249 -43.61 6.62 10.34
C SER A 249 -43.06 5.28 10.82
N LEU A 250 -43.89 4.23 10.74
CA LEU A 250 -43.45 2.84 10.88
C LEU A 250 -43.11 2.19 9.54
N LEU A 251 -43.42 2.87 8.42
CA LEU A 251 -43.16 2.36 7.08
C LEU A 251 -41.69 2.56 6.70
N LYS A 252 -41.05 1.45 6.32
CA LYS A 252 -39.73 1.41 5.71
C LYS A 252 -39.83 1.68 4.21
N ARG A 253 -38.98 2.56 3.69
CA ARG A 253 -38.80 2.76 2.24
C ARG A 253 -37.44 2.22 1.85
N THR A 254 -37.40 1.41 0.81
CA THR A 254 -36.16 0.85 0.27
C THR A 254 -35.89 1.42 -1.11
N TYR A 255 -34.69 1.96 -1.29
CA TYR A 255 -34.19 2.50 -2.54
C TYR A 255 -33.09 1.61 -3.06
N LEU A 256 -33.05 1.41 -4.38
CA LEU A 256 -31.94 0.74 -5.05
C LEU A 256 -31.12 1.80 -5.78
N VAL A 257 -29.91 2.07 -5.30
CA VAL A 257 -29.03 3.09 -5.88
C VAL A 257 -28.04 2.44 -6.84
N LYS A 258 -27.89 3.03 -8.02
CA LYS A 258 -27.03 2.53 -9.10
C LYS A 258 -26.25 3.69 -9.73
N PRO A 259 -24.97 3.50 -10.06
CA PRO A 259 -24.21 4.51 -10.77
C PRO A 259 -24.47 4.39 -12.28
N THR A 260 -24.40 5.50 -13.01
CA THR A 260 -24.54 5.51 -14.47
C THR A 260 -23.44 4.72 -15.18
N SER A 261 -22.28 4.55 -14.53
CA SER A 261 -21.14 3.74 -15.02
C SER A 261 -21.39 2.23 -14.97
N GLY A 262 -22.55 1.76 -14.52
CA GLY A 262 -22.86 0.34 -14.32
C GLY A 262 -22.44 -0.14 -12.93
N ASN A 263 -21.13 -0.10 -12.62
CA ASN A 263 -20.60 -0.44 -11.30
C ASN A 263 -20.02 0.78 -10.58
N PHE A 264 -20.06 0.76 -9.25
CA PHE A 264 -19.38 1.73 -8.39
C PHE A 264 -17.88 1.55 -8.53
N GLN A 265 -17.16 2.60 -8.88
CA GLN A 265 -15.73 2.54 -9.19
C GLN A 265 -14.87 2.76 -7.94
N PRO A 266 -13.72 2.08 -7.83
CA PRO A 266 -12.77 2.32 -6.75
C PRO A 266 -12.24 3.77 -6.80
N GLY A 267 -12.07 4.38 -5.64
CA GLY A 267 -11.58 5.76 -5.52
C GLY A 267 -12.53 6.85 -6.03
N VAL A 268 -13.80 6.51 -6.29
CA VAL A 268 -14.81 7.49 -6.70
C VAL A 268 -15.75 7.79 -5.54
N ILE A 269 -16.07 9.07 -5.42
CA ILE A 269 -17.05 9.60 -4.48
C ILE A 269 -18.39 9.78 -5.19
N TYR A 270 -19.41 9.10 -4.69
CA TYR A 270 -20.78 9.19 -5.20
C TYR A 270 -21.66 9.91 -4.19
N THR A 271 -22.13 11.09 -4.56
CA THR A 271 -23.23 11.77 -3.86
C THR A 271 -24.54 11.40 -4.55
N ILE A 272 -25.43 10.70 -3.84
CA ILE A 272 -26.65 10.12 -4.39
C ILE A 272 -27.85 10.81 -3.75
N SER A 273 -28.71 11.42 -4.56
CA SER A 273 -29.99 11.98 -4.09
C SER A 273 -31.04 10.88 -3.98
N LEU A 274 -31.72 10.84 -2.82
CA LEU A 274 -32.82 9.90 -2.51
C LEU A 274 -34.19 10.57 -2.61
#